data_AF-A0A246A8N7-F1
#
_entry.id   AF-A0A246A8N7-F1
#
_cell.length_a   1.000
_cell.length_b   1.000
_cell.length_c   1.000
_cell.angle_alpha   90.00
_cell.angle_beta   90.00
_cell.angle_gamma   90.00
#
_symmetry.space_group_name_H-M   'P 1'
#
loop_
_entity.id
_entity.type
_entity.pdbx_description
1 polymer ?
#
loop_
_entity_poly.entity_id
_entity_poly.type
_entity_poly.pdbx_seq_one_letter_code
_entity_poly.pdbx_strand_id
1 'polypeptide(L)'
;MVSPEDLINLVIDKGFCGYHAISTCRMGTNDDDPVDGKLRLRGFEGIRIMDCSILPTMVSGNGNGPMMVMASRAAEIILYDK
;
A
#
# COMPACT_ATOMS: atom_id res chain seq x y z
N MET A 1 -15.45 37.87 1.74
CA MET A 1 -14.86 36.90 2.69
C MET A 1 -15.36 35.53 2.22
N VAL A 2 -14.47 34.56 2.00
CA VAL A 2 -14.87 33.21 1.55
C VAL A 2 -15.46 32.48 2.76
N SER A 3 -16.65 31.89 2.63
CA SER A 3 -17.25 31.11 3.72
C SER A 3 -16.58 29.73 3.85
N PRO A 4 -16.64 29.08 5.03
CA PRO A 4 -16.22 27.68 5.17
C PRO A 4 -16.90 26.75 4.16
N GLU A 5 -18.18 26.98 3.87
CA GLU A 5 -18.96 26.22 2.88
C GLU A 5 -18.38 26.37 1.47
N ASP A 6 -17.97 27.58 1.09
CA ASP A 6 -17.34 27.83 -0.22
C ASP A 6 -16.01 27.08 -0.36
N LEU A 7 -15.22 26.98 0.71
CA LEU A 7 -13.95 26.23 0.71
C LEU A 7 -14.19 24.72 0.55
N ILE A 8 -15.20 24.17 1.23
CA ILE A 8 -15.56 22.74 1.12
C ILE A 8 -16.01 22.43 -0.30
N ASN A 9 -16.89 23.25 -0.87
CA ASN A 9 -17.38 23.07 -2.24
C ASN A 9 -16.25 23.11 -3.27
N LEU A 10 -15.27 23.98 -3.09
CA LEU A 10 -14.08 24.04 -3.95
C LEU A 10 -13.26 22.75 -3.91
N VAL A 11 -13.04 22.18 -2.72
CA VAL A 11 -12.28 20.91 -2.58
C VAL A 11 -13.04 19.74 -3.21
N ILE A 12 -14.36 19.70 -3.09
CA ILE A 12 -15.18 18.65 -3.72
C ILE A 12 -15.15 18.77 -5.25
N ASP A 13 -15.28 19.97 -5.80
CA ASP A 13 -15.34 20.20 -7.25
C ASP A 13 -13.97 20.10 -7.94
N LYS A 14 -12.90 20.56 -7.28
CA LYS A 14 -11.55 20.65 -7.88
C LYS A 14 -10.55 19.63 -7.32
N GLY A 15 -10.90 18.94 -6.25
CA GLY A 15 -10.05 17.92 -5.64
C GLY A 15 -9.83 16.74 -6.58
N PHE A 16 -8.63 16.18 -6.51
CA PHE A 16 -8.27 14.97 -7.25
C PHE A 16 -7.42 14.08 -6.36
N CYS A 17 -7.43 12.77 -6.64
CA CYS A 17 -6.56 11.85 -5.93
C CYS A 17 -5.11 12.00 -6.42
N GLY A 18 -4.16 11.89 -5.48
CA GLY A 18 -2.76 11.71 -5.84
C GLY A 18 -2.50 10.33 -6.48
N TYR A 19 -1.27 10.11 -6.94
CA TYR A 19 -0.86 8.87 -7.63
C TYR A 19 -0.39 7.76 -6.68
N HIS A 20 -0.79 7.79 -5.41
CA HIS A 20 -0.28 6.89 -4.36
C HIS A 20 -1.34 5.89 -3.90
N ALA A 21 -1.91 5.15 -4.86
CA ALA A 21 -2.85 4.06 -4.57
C ALA A 21 -2.13 2.90 -3.87
N ILE A 22 -2.79 2.33 -2.86
CA ILE A 22 -2.24 1.28 -1.98
C ILE A 22 -3.35 0.30 -1.54
N SER A 23 -2.96 -0.74 -0.78
CA SER A 23 -3.86 -1.56 0.06
C SER A 23 -4.86 -2.48 -0.65
N THR A 24 -4.86 -2.57 -1.99
CA THR A 24 -5.76 -3.45 -2.75
C THR A 24 -5.50 -4.94 -2.50
N CYS A 25 -4.33 -5.32 -1.97
CA CYS A 25 -3.96 -6.68 -1.58
C CYS A 25 -3.18 -6.64 -0.26
N ARG A 26 -3.75 -5.98 0.75
CA ARG A 26 -3.05 -5.62 1.99
C ARG A 26 -2.37 -6.83 2.67
N MET A 27 -1.16 -6.62 3.13
CA MET A 27 -0.48 -7.53 4.04
C MET A 27 -1.03 -7.35 5.45
N GLY A 28 -1.17 -8.44 6.20
CA GLY A 28 -1.55 -8.35 7.60
C GLY A 28 -1.44 -9.67 8.37
N THR A 29 -1.81 -9.59 9.64
CA THR A 29 -1.68 -10.69 10.62
C THR A 29 -2.97 -11.47 10.81
N ASN A 30 -4.10 -10.98 10.31
CA ASN A 30 -5.37 -11.68 10.43
C ASN A 30 -5.45 -12.81 9.39
N ASP A 31 -6.26 -13.81 9.69
CA ASP A 31 -6.42 -14.97 8.81
C ASP A 31 -7.09 -14.62 7.47
N ASP A 32 -7.87 -13.54 7.43
CA ASP A 32 -8.54 -13.02 6.24
C ASP A 32 -7.67 -12.02 5.43
N ASP A 33 -6.49 -11.64 5.92
CA ASP A 33 -5.57 -10.78 5.17
C ASP A 33 -4.94 -11.58 4.01
N PRO A 34 -5.03 -11.09 2.76
CA PRO A 34 -4.63 -11.86 1.58
C PRO A 34 -3.12 -12.15 1.51
N VAL A 35 -2.29 -11.30 2.12
CA VAL A 35 -0.82 -11.43 2.09
C VAL A 35 -0.29 -11.54 3.52
N ASP A 36 0.58 -12.50 3.78
CA ASP A 36 1.22 -12.67 5.09
C ASP A 36 2.48 -11.81 5.27
N GLY A 37 3.05 -11.80 6.48
CA GLY A 37 4.27 -11.04 6.81
C GLY A 37 5.54 -11.48 6.06
N LYS A 38 5.48 -12.55 5.28
CA LYS A 38 6.55 -13.05 4.39
C LYS A 38 6.22 -12.81 2.91
N LEU A 39 5.26 -11.93 2.64
CA LEU A 39 4.80 -11.51 1.32
C LEU A 39 4.09 -12.63 0.53
N ARG A 40 3.72 -13.74 1.17
CA ARG A 40 3.10 -14.88 0.50
C ARG A 40 1.62 -14.59 0.30
N LEU A 41 1.13 -14.84 -0.92
CA LEU A 41 -0.30 -14.76 -1.21
C LEU A 41 -0.99 -15.99 -0.62
N ARG A 42 -1.90 -15.78 0.34
CA ARG A 42 -2.62 -16.87 1.00
C ARG A 42 -3.52 -17.60 0.00
N GLY A 43 -3.58 -18.92 0.12
CA GLY A 43 -4.34 -19.79 -0.78
C GLY A 43 -3.60 -20.19 -2.07
N PHE A 44 -2.38 -19.70 -2.28
CA PHE A 44 -1.55 -20.03 -3.43
C PHE A 44 -0.14 -20.45 -2.98
N GLU A 45 0.43 -21.44 -3.65
CA GLU A 45 1.80 -21.87 -3.41
C GLU A 45 2.78 -21.15 -4.34
N GLY A 46 3.96 -20.79 -3.82
CA GLY A 46 5.04 -20.19 -4.61
C GLY A 46 4.80 -18.75 -5.10
N ILE A 47 3.67 -18.11 -4.76
CA ILE A 47 3.35 -16.74 -5.15
C ILE A 47 3.63 -15.77 -4.01
N ARG A 48 4.31 -14.67 -4.34
CA ARG A 48 4.52 -13.53 -3.44
C ARG A 48 4.15 -12.22 -4.13
N ILE A 49 3.71 -11.23 -3.35
CA ILE A 49 3.32 -9.90 -3.86
C ILE A 49 4.22 -8.85 -3.20
N MET A 50 4.84 -8.00 -4.02
CA MET A 50 5.64 -6.87 -3.55
C MET A 50 5.43 -5.65 -4.45
N ASP A 51 4.41 -4.86 -4.13
CA ASP A 51 4.15 -3.52 -4.67
C ASP A 51 3.33 -2.70 -3.65
N CYS A 52 2.84 -1.52 -4.02
CA CYS A 52 2.03 -0.68 -3.13
C CYS A 52 0.74 -1.35 -2.61
N SER A 53 0.22 -2.39 -3.29
CA SER A 53 -1.02 -3.06 -2.92
C SER A 53 -0.94 -3.73 -1.55
N ILE A 54 0.26 -4.11 -1.09
CA ILE A 54 0.44 -4.81 0.18
C ILE A 54 0.47 -3.87 1.38
N LEU A 55 0.63 -2.56 1.18
CA LEU A 55 0.77 -1.63 2.29
C LEU A 55 -0.55 -1.61 3.10
N PRO A 56 -0.53 -1.90 4.41
CA PRO A 56 -1.75 -1.91 5.23
C PRO A 56 -2.24 -0.49 5.54
N THR A 57 -1.35 0.51 5.44
CA THR A 57 -1.65 1.91 5.69
C THR A 57 -0.79 2.81 4.80
N MET A 58 -1.24 4.04 4.60
CA MET A 58 -0.52 5.02 3.79
C MET A 58 0.74 5.48 4.49
N VAL A 59 1.86 5.36 3.79
CA VAL A 59 3.14 5.91 4.25
C VAL A 59 3.12 7.41 4.02
N SER A 60 3.55 8.18 5.03
CA SER A 60 3.69 9.63 4.90
C SER A 60 4.85 9.95 3.95
N GLY A 61 4.52 10.40 2.73
CA GLY A 61 5.47 10.81 1.70
C GLY A 61 5.20 10.14 0.35
N ASN A 62 6.10 10.37 -0.60
CA ASN A 62 5.97 9.79 -1.94
C ASN A 62 6.26 8.30 -1.90
N GLY A 63 5.38 7.48 -2.49
CA GLY A 63 5.47 6.02 -2.39
C GLY A 63 6.73 5.38 -3.00
N ASN A 64 7.48 6.08 -3.87
CA ASN A 64 8.64 5.47 -4.54
C ASN A 64 9.74 5.05 -3.55
N GLY A 65 10.10 5.91 -2.59
CA GLY A 65 11.17 5.67 -1.63
C GLY A 65 10.86 4.50 -0.70
N PRO A 66 9.71 4.52 -0.01
CA PRO A 66 9.25 3.38 0.79
C PRO A 66 9.22 2.08 -0.02
N MET A 67 8.76 2.11 -1.27
CA MET A 67 8.69 0.92 -2.11
C MET A 67 10.05 0.38 -2.54
N MET A 68 11.03 1.24 -2.81
CA MET A 68 12.40 0.80 -3.09
C MET A 68 13.01 0.06 -1.88
N VAL A 69 12.80 0.57 -0.67
CA VAL A 69 13.29 -0.06 0.57
C VAL A 69 12.55 -1.38 0.84
N MET A 70 11.23 -1.38 0.70
CA MET A 70 10.42 -2.60 0.86
C MET A 70 10.80 -3.68 -0.16
N ALA A 71 11.06 -3.31 -1.42
CA ALA A 71 11.53 -4.24 -2.45
C ALA A 71 12.90 -4.85 -2.09
N SER A 72 13.83 -4.05 -1.53
CA SER A 72 15.10 -4.56 -0.99
C SER A 72 14.87 -5.61 0.10
N ARG A 73 13.96 -5.33 1.04
CA ARG A 73 13.61 -6.29 2.10
C ARG A 73 12.91 -7.54 1.55
N ALA A 74 12.06 -7.39 0.54
CA ALA A 74 11.39 -8.51 -0.12
C ALA A 74 12.40 -9.46 -0.79
N ALA A 75 13.44 -8.91 -1.42
CA ALA A 75 14.50 -9.72 -2.02
C ALA A 75 15.20 -10.59 -0.96
N GLU A 76 15.51 -10.05 0.22
CA GLU A 76 16.05 -10.84 1.33
C GLU A 76 15.09 -11.94 1.78
N ILE A 77 13.80 -11.62 1.96
CA ILE A 77 12.78 -12.60 2.32
C ILE A 77 12.77 -13.72 1.27
N ILE A 78 12.68 -13.39 -0.02
CA ILE A 78 12.63 -14.38 -1.11
C ILE A 78 13.87 -15.28 -1.11
N LEU A 79 15.05 -14.72 -0.88
CA LEU A 79 16.31 -15.47 -0.90
C LEU A 79 16.47 -16.43 0.27
N TYR A 80 16.00 -16.06 1.47
CA TYR A 80 16.25 -16.79 2.71
C TYR A 80 15.05 -17.58 3.24
N ASP A 81 13.83 -17.25 2.82
CA ASP A 81 12.59 -17.94 3.16
C ASP A 81 12.28 -19.03 2.11
N LYS A 82 12.99 -20.16 2.21
CA LYS A 82 12.78 -21.36 1.38
C LYS A 82 11.55 -22.15 1.80
#